data_AF-A0A4Q2YWS7-F1
#
_entry.id   AF-A0A4Q2YWS7-F1
#
_cell.length_a   1.000
_cell.length_b   1.000
_cell.length_c   1.000
_cell.angle_alpha   90.00
_cell.angle_beta   90.00
_cell.angle_gamma   90.00
#
_symmetry.space_group_name_H-M   'P 1'
#
loop_
_entity.id
_entity.type
_entity.pdbx_description
1 polymer ?
#
loop_
_entity_poly.entity_id
_entity_poly.type
_entity_poly.pdbx_seq_one_letter_code
_entity_poly.pdbx_strand_id
1 'polypeptide(L)'
;MRRARRRWTAPSLNPQRVATGCSPPTPAHGWWLNSEGSCRRSRKTGNCRGSWQERSGPGRSSRRGKKNRKEQGNRGAPIRAAPFDPDAVVQPRKDKVYCPSYKPTILVNEELLIVGQWVHPSSELESVPEVLRQYKELFGRYPPKLLLDALFNDGRSLKLLERQGIDALCSPGDPSPTSEDGLPLYNEQYDKRAFQYELLFDQYRCPENRVLRFRQNGTDHGQHYRRYICESCEGCPRRSRCTTGTMNRTIRRYEADPYQERMAEKVRRPEEQETLKKRGQLVELGFAEIKQKGQMRRLRRCGKVKVAMEFALACVVANIRRALAFLLRSVPSSGQPSGAVARHP
;
A
#
# COMPACT_ATOMS: atom_id res chain seq x y z
N MET A 1 6.12 -55.38 -18.91
CA MET A 1 5.94 -53.91 -18.92
C MET A 1 7.10 -53.24 -18.18
N ARG A 2 8.09 -52.72 -18.91
CA ARG A 2 9.35 -52.17 -18.37
C ARG A 2 9.18 -50.68 -18.05
N ARG A 3 9.44 -50.28 -16.80
CA ARG A 3 9.45 -48.87 -16.36
C ARG A 3 10.72 -48.17 -16.85
N ALA A 4 10.58 -47.16 -17.69
CA ALA A 4 11.67 -46.30 -18.13
C ALA A 4 12.09 -45.34 -16.98
N ARG A 5 13.28 -45.53 -16.42
CA ARG A 5 13.95 -44.56 -15.55
C ARG A 5 14.60 -43.50 -16.43
N ARG A 6 14.11 -42.27 -16.44
CA ARG A 6 14.84 -41.13 -17.01
C ARG A 6 15.86 -40.63 -15.99
N ARG A 7 17.14 -40.92 -16.25
CA ARG A 7 18.30 -40.31 -15.60
C ARG A 7 18.31 -38.82 -15.95
N TRP A 8 18.24 -37.94 -14.96
CA TRP A 8 18.58 -36.53 -15.12
C TRP A 8 20.10 -36.39 -15.00
N THR A 9 20.77 -36.12 -16.11
CA THR A 9 22.19 -35.71 -16.14
C THR A 9 22.26 -34.19 -15.95
N ALA A 10 22.94 -33.75 -14.89
CA ALA A 10 23.24 -32.34 -14.65
C ALA A 10 24.22 -31.79 -15.72
N PRO A 11 24.07 -30.55 -16.20
CA PRO A 11 25.08 -29.93 -17.05
C PRO A 11 26.33 -29.60 -16.22
N SER A 12 27.49 -30.04 -16.72
CA SER A 12 28.81 -29.75 -16.16
C SER A 12 29.10 -28.24 -16.14
N LEU A 13 29.38 -27.70 -14.95
CA LEU A 13 29.90 -26.35 -14.75
C LEU A 13 31.35 -26.29 -15.27
N ASN A 14 31.61 -25.42 -16.25
CA ASN A 14 32.95 -25.11 -16.73
C ASN A 14 33.64 -24.15 -15.73
N PRO A 15 34.74 -24.55 -15.05
CA PRO A 15 35.37 -23.74 -14.02
C PRO A 15 36.57 -23.00 -14.59
N GLN A 16 36.38 -21.91 -15.32
CA GLN A 16 37.48 -21.02 -15.69
C GLN A 16 36.99 -19.62 -16.12
N ARG A 17 36.90 -18.72 -15.12
CA ARG A 17 37.22 -17.28 -15.20
C ARG A 17 37.20 -16.74 -13.78
N VAL A 18 38.31 -16.95 -13.09
CA VAL A 18 38.61 -16.27 -11.83
C VAL A 18 38.99 -14.84 -12.21
N ALA A 19 38.05 -13.90 -12.07
CA ALA A 19 38.38 -12.48 -12.00
C ALA A 19 38.73 -12.16 -10.55
N THR A 20 40.01 -12.31 -10.22
CA THR A 20 40.62 -11.69 -9.04
C THR A 20 40.49 -10.17 -9.15
N GLY A 21 39.91 -9.54 -8.12
CA GLY A 21 39.96 -8.08 -7.95
C GLY A 21 38.60 -7.43 -7.76
N CYS A 22 38.00 -7.59 -6.58
CA CYS A 22 37.02 -6.65 -6.04
C CYS A 22 37.09 -6.71 -4.52
N SER A 23 37.86 -5.79 -3.93
CA SER A 23 37.75 -5.47 -2.51
C SER A 23 36.30 -5.07 -2.17
N PRO A 24 35.78 -5.38 -0.97
CA PRO A 24 34.42 -5.01 -0.60
C PRO A 24 34.28 -3.47 -0.59
N PRO A 25 33.21 -2.89 -1.16
CA PRO A 25 32.96 -1.47 -1.03
C PRO A 25 32.63 -1.14 0.43
N THR A 26 33.22 -0.05 0.92
CA THR A 26 32.95 0.57 2.22
C THR A 26 31.46 0.91 2.41
N PRO A 27 30.94 0.92 3.66
CA PRO A 27 29.51 0.83 3.94
C PRO A 27 28.80 2.20 3.86
N ALA A 28 28.62 2.75 2.65
CA ALA A 28 28.01 4.08 2.50
C ALA A 28 26.53 4.11 2.05
N HIS A 29 25.97 3.02 1.51
CA HIS A 29 24.63 3.09 0.90
C HIS A 29 23.75 1.91 1.33
N GLY A 30 22.87 2.13 2.31
CA GLY A 30 21.78 1.20 2.67
C GLY A 30 20.41 1.81 2.36
N TRP A 31 19.41 0.95 2.17
CA TRP A 31 18.07 1.25 1.60
C TRP A 31 17.01 1.37 2.68
N TRP A 32 16.36 2.52 2.83
CA TRP A 32 15.68 2.85 4.09
C TRP A 32 14.23 2.38 4.12
N LEU A 33 13.81 1.84 5.27
CA LEU A 33 12.41 1.72 5.64
C LEU A 33 11.97 3.09 6.17
N ASN A 34 11.00 3.72 5.52
CA ASN A 34 10.53 5.07 5.86
C ASN A 34 10.34 5.29 7.37
N SER A 35 11.00 6.30 7.94
CA SER A 35 10.66 6.91 9.23
C SER A 35 10.97 8.41 9.25
N GLU A 36 10.14 9.14 9.99
CA GLU A 36 10.33 10.52 10.43
C GLU A 36 11.49 10.69 11.43
N GLY A 37 11.92 11.95 11.56
CA GLY A 37 12.84 12.46 12.55
C GLY A 37 13.30 13.86 12.14
N SER A 38 12.65 14.89 12.68
CA SER A 38 12.99 16.30 12.49
C SER A 38 14.47 16.57 12.80
N CYS A 39 15.22 17.10 11.83
CA CYS A 39 16.52 17.69 12.11
C CYS A 39 16.65 19.04 11.39
N ARG A 40 17.11 20.03 12.16
CA ARG A 40 17.19 21.46 11.83
C ARG A 40 17.97 21.71 10.54
N ARG A 41 17.56 22.79 9.86
CA ARG A 41 18.18 23.39 8.67
C ARG A 41 19.72 23.32 8.74
N SER A 42 20.33 22.65 7.77
CA SER A 42 21.56 23.16 7.15
C SER A 42 21.47 22.95 5.64
N ARG A 43 21.58 24.06 4.90
CA ARG A 43 21.60 24.08 3.44
C ARG A 43 22.99 23.66 2.97
N LYS A 44 23.16 22.44 2.48
CA LYS A 44 24.17 22.12 1.46
C LYS A 44 23.59 21.09 0.49
N THR A 45 23.18 21.58 -0.67
CA THR A 45 22.70 20.80 -1.82
C THR A 45 23.85 20.03 -2.45
N GLY A 46 23.96 18.74 -2.17
CA GLY A 46 24.76 17.80 -2.96
C GLY A 46 23.90 17.14 -4.04
N ASN A 47 23.94 17.68 -5.26
CA ASN A 47 23.21 17.17 -6.41
C ASN A 47 23.94 15.94 -6.98
N CYS A 48 23.55 14.72 -6.58
CA CYS A 48 24.07 13.49 -7.20
C CYS A 48 23.35 13.23 -8.54
N ARG A 49 23.93 13.71 -9.64
CA ARG A 49 23.54 13.34 -11.01
C ARG A 49 24.15 11.98 -11.37
N GLY A 50 23.53 10.89 -10.91
CA GLY A 50 23.78 9.55 -11.46
C GLY A 50 22.88 9.30 -12.68
N SER A 51 23.38 8.61 -13.70
CA SER A 51 22.60 8.17 -14.87
C SER A 51 21.59 7.10 -14.45
N TRP A 52 20.30 7.44 -14.47
CA TRP A 52 19.22 6.51 -14.15
C TRP A 52 18.76 5.80 -15.43
N GLN A 53 18.60 4.48 -15.37
CA GLN A 53 17.99 3.73 -16.47
C GLN A 53 16.45 3.78 -16.34
N GLU A 54 15.79 4.16 -17.42
CA GLU A 54 14.33 4.25 -17.51
C GLU A 54 13.75 2.89 -17.94
N ARG A 55 12.73 2.39 -17.22
CA ARG A 55 11.92 1.25 -17.65
C ARG A 55 10.48 1.67 -17.95
N SER A 56 9.93 1.12 -19.02
CA SER A 56 8.52 1.19 -19.36
C SER A 56 7.72 0.29 -18.42
N GLY A 57 6.85 0.87 -17.59
CA GLY A 57 5.95 0.12 -16.71
C GLY A 57 4.75 0.96 -16.29
N PRO A 58 3.62 0.35 -15.89
CA PRO A 58 2.41 1.09 -15.50
C PRO A 58 2.60 1.73 -14.12
N GLY A 59 3.22 2.92 -14.07
CA GLY A 59 3.36 3.71 -12.85
C GLY A 59 2.10 4.51 -12.53
N ARG A 60 1.52 4.33 -11.34
CA ARG A 60 0.49 5.23 -10.80
C ARG A 60 1.17 6.41 -10.07
N SER A 61 0.89 7.63 -10.53
CA SER A 61 1.33 8.86 -9.85
C SER A 61 0.49 9.10 -8.59
N SER A 62 1.15 9.29 -7.44
CA SER A 62 0.51 9.82 -6.23
C SER A 62 -0.04 11.23 -6.49
N ARG A 63 -1.34 11.42 -6.31
CA ARG A 63 -2.03 12.71 -6.53
C ARG A 63 -1.71 13.69 -5.39
N ARG A 64 -0.71 14.55 -5.59
CA ARG A 64 -0.66 15.87 -4.95
C ARG A 64 -0.03 16.88 -5.91
N GLY A 65 -0.87 17.81 -6.36
CA GLY A 65 -0.50 19.05 -7.06
C GLY A 65 -0.05 18.87 -8.50
N LYS A 66 -0.90 19.26 -9.46
CA LYS A 66 -0.47 19.89 -10.72
C LYS A 66 -1.64 20.59 -11.41
N LYS A 67 -1.71 21.90 -11.17
CA LYS A 67 -2.35 22.88 -12.04
C LYS A 67 -1.60 22.83 -13.39
N ASN A 68 -2.35 22.82 -14.49
CA ASN A 68 -1.92 22.91 -15.89
C ASN A 68 -0.98 21.82 -16.42
N ARG A 69 -1.56 20.78 -17.03
CA ARG A 69 -0.96 20.09 -18.18
C ARG A 69 -2.08 19.51 -19.07
N LYS A 70 -2.59 20.34 -19.98
CA LYS A 70 -3.43 19.86 -21.09
C LYS A 70 -2.54 19.20 -22.14
N GLU A 71 -3.08 18.12 -22.71
CA GLU A 71 -2.74 17.56 -24.03
C GLU A 71 -1.30 17.08 -24.23
N GLN A 72 -0.99 15.94 -23.62
CA GLN A 72 -0.17 14.88 -24.22
C GLN A 72 -0.47 13.61 -23.42
N GLY A 73 -0.84 12.52 -24.10
CA GLY A 73 -1.23 11.26 -23.48
C GLY A 73 -0.24 10.84 -22.40
N ASN A 74 -0.69 10.80 -21.15
CA ASN A 74 0.14 10.55 -19.98
C ASN A 74 0.56 9.06 -19.98
N ARG A 75 1.58 8.71 -20.76
CA ARG A 75 2.41 7.53 -20.48
C ARG A 75 2.97 7.78 -19.08
N GLY A 76 2.61 6.94 -18.11
CA GLY A 76 3.04 7.09 -16.73
C GLY A 76 4.54 7.32 -16.64
N ALA A 77 4.98 8.16 -15.70
CA ALA A 77 6.40 8.49 -15.55
C ALA A 77 7.25 7.21 -15.51
N PRO A 78 8.37 7.13 -16.26
CA PRO A 78 9.17 5.92 -16.33
C PRO A 78 9.62 5.52 -14.93
N ILE A 79 9.47 4.24 -14.62
CA ILE A 79 9.96 3.68 -13.36
C ILE A 79 11.49 3.71 -13.47
N ARG A 80 12.12 4.52 -12.63
CA ARG A 80 13.58 4.61 -12.55
C ARG A 80 14.08 3.44 -11.71
N ALA A 81 14.92 2.60 -12.30
CA ALA A 81 15.57 1.50 -11.60
C ALA A 81 16.97 1.91 -11.14
N ALA A 82 17.46 1.30 -10.06
CA ALA A 82 18.83 1.51 -9.61
C ALA A 82 19.81 0.72 -10.49
N PRO A 83 20.93 1.31 -10.95
CA PRO A 83 21.93 0.55 -11.71
C PRO A 83 22.50 -0.67 -10.95
N PHE A 84 22.65 -0.58 -9.62
CA PHE A 84 23.18 -1.66 -8.76
C PHE A 84 22.08 -2.51 -8.09
N ASP A 85 20.82 -2.18 -8.28
CA ASP A 85 19.66 -2.95 -7.80
C ASP A 85 18.49 -2.77 -8.80
N PRO A 86 18.51 -3.51 -9.91
CA PRO A 86 17.54 -3.35 -11.00
C PRO A 86 16.11 -3.74 -10.60
N ASP A 87 15.95 -4.48 -9.50
CA ASP A 87 14.66 -4.87 -8.95
C ASP A 87 14.01 -3.74 -8.12
N ALA A 88 14.82 -2.82 -7.59
CA ALA A 88 14.35 -1.73 -6.75
C ALA A 88 13.82 -0.55 -7.57
N VAL A 89 12.74 0.08 -7.08
CA VAL A 89 12.24 1.34 -7.66
C VAL A 89 12.84 2.52 -6.92
N VAL A 90 13.34 3.49 -7.66
CA VAL A 90 13.86 4.75 -7.12
C VAL A 90 12.69 5.64 -6.73
N GLN A 91 12.60 5.96 -5.43
CA GLN A 91 11.50 6.73 -4.86
C GLN A 91 12.04 7.85 -3.97
N PRO A 92 11.33 9.00 -3.89
CA PRO A 92 11.71 10.06 -2.97
C PRO A 92 11.43 9.62 -1.53
N ARG A 93 12.38 9.89 -0.65
CA ARG A 93 12.20 9.85 0.79
C ARG A 93 11.50 11.12 1.28
N LYS A 94 11.18 11.17 2.58
CA LYS A 94 10.56 12.34 3.23
C LYS A 94 11.41 13.61 3.12
N ASP A 95 12.74 13.47 3.05
CA ASP A 95 13.72 14.56 2.82
C ASP A 95 13.88 14.94 1.33
N LYS A 96 13.05 14.36 0.44
CA LYS A 96 13.08 14.52 -1.02
C LYS A 96 14.30 13.92 -1.70
N VAL A 97 15.14 13.17 -1.00
CA VAL A 97 16.25 12.43 -1.59
C VAL A 97 15.71 11.18 -2.28
N TYR A 98 16.06 10.99 -3.55
CA TYR A 98 15.65 9.82 -4.33
C TYR A 98 16.56 8.64 -4.05
N CYS A 99 15.98 7.51 -3.69
CA CYS A 99 16.71 6.30 -3.37
C CYS A 99 15.93 5.07 -3.83
N PRO A 100 16.63 4.03 -4.30
CA PRO A 100 16.07 2.69 -4.42
C PRO A 100 15.32 2.29 -3.14
N SER A 101 14.15 1.71 -3.31
CA SER A 101 13.26 1.41 -2.21
C SER A 101 12.45 0.17 -2.51
N TYR A 102 12.11 -0.54 -1.45
CA TYR A 102 11.14 -1.59 -1.44
C TYR A 102 10.02 -1.22 -0.45
N LYS A 103 8.85 -1.78 -0.70
CA LYS A 103 7.63 -1.60 0.08
C LYS A 103 7.33 -2.88 0.87
N PRO A 104 7.82 -2.98 2.12
CA PRO A 104 7.46 -4.07 3.01
C PRO A 104 6.04 -3.90 3.52
N THR A 105 5.33 -5.02 3.65
CA THR A 105 3.99 -5.12 4.22
C THR A 105 3.99 -6.24 5.25
N ILE A 106 3.34 -6.03 6.39
CA ILE A 106 3.12 -7.07 7.40
C ILE A 106 1.62 -7.22 7.65
N LEU A 107 1.22 -8.42 8.04
CA LEU A 107 -0.07 -8.73 8.62
C LEU A 107 0.17 -9.16 10.06
N VAL A 108 -0.46 -8.47 11.00
CA VAL A 108 -0.31 -8.71 12.44
C VAL A 108 -1.64 -9.15 13.04
N ASN A 109 -1.58 -10.04 14.02
CA ASN A 109 -2.75 -10.41 14.82
C ASN A 109 -2.89 -9.51 16.06
N GLU A 110 -3.88 -9.80 16.91
CA GLU A 110 -4.19 -8.99 18.11
C GLU A 110 -3.09 -9.08 19.18
N GLU A 111 -2.32 -10.16 19.21
CA GLU A 111 -1.17 -10.34 20.09
C GLU A 111 0.12 -9.64 19.58
N LEU A 112 0.07 -8.94 18.44
CA LEU A 112 1.20 -8.34 17.73
C LEU A 112 2.19 -9.36 17.15
N LEU A 113 1.75 -10.59 16.90
CA LEU A 113 2.52 -11.55 16.10
C LEU A 113 2.31 -11.26 14.62
N ILE A 114 3.41 -11.25 13.88
CA ILE A 114 3.42 -11.14 12.43
C ILE A 114 3.06 -12.52 11.86
N VAL A 115 1.89 -12.59 11.23
CA VAL A 115 1.29 -13.81 10.65
C VAL A 115 1.29 -13.79 9.12
N GLY A 116 1.83 -12.72 8.52
CA GLY A 116 2.10 -12.64 7.10
C GLY A 116 3.05 -11.49 6.81
N GLN A 117 3.92 -11.66 5.83
CA GLN A 117 4.85 -10.61 5.42
C GLN A 117 5.15 -10.67 3.92
N TRP A 118 5.38 -9.52 3.31
CA TRP A 118 5.78 -9.46 1.91
C TRP A 118 6.61 -8.21 1.63
N VAL A 119 7.40 -8.26 0.56
CA VAL A 119 8.13 -7.10 0.05
C VAL A 119 7.89 -6.94 -1.44
N HIS A 120 7.35 -5.79 -1.83
CA HIS A 120 7.16 -5.44 -3.23
C HIS A 120 8.02 -4.24 -3.62
N PRO A 121 8.62 -4.19 -4.82
CA PRO A 121 9.50 -3.07 -5.20
C PRO A 121 8.78 -1.73 -5.39
N SER A 122 7.48 -1.74 -5.71
CA SER A 122 6.78 -0.52 -6.15
C SER A 122 5.39 -0.27 -5.56
N SER A 123 4.75 -1.26 -4.96
CA SER A 123 3.31 -1.24 -4.70
C SER A 123 2.97 -2.11 -3.51
N GLU A 124 2.46 -1.50 -2.44
CA GLU A 124 1.98 -2.21 -1.25
C GLU A 124 0.68 -2.99 -1.55
N LEU A 125 -0.11 -2.53 -2.52
CA LEU A 125 -1.36 -3.18 -2.91
C LEU A 125 -1.14 -4.60 -3.46
N GLU A 126 0.00 -4.84 -4.10
CA GLU A 126 0.36 -6.17 -4.61
C GLU A 126 0.69 -7.17 -3.49
N SER A 127 0.90 -6.69 -2.25
CA SER A 127 1.20 -7.54 -1.10
C SER A 127 -0.04 -8.22 -0.51
N VAL A 128 -1.25 -7.65 -0.69
CA VAL A 128 -2.48 -8.12 -0.04
C VAL A 128 -2.78 -9.62 -0.32
N PRO A 129 -2.72 -10.10 -1.58
CA PRO A 129 -2.96 -11.51 -1.85
C PRO A 129 -1.96 -12.43 -1.15
N GLU A 130 -0.69 -12.04 -1.11
CA GLU A 130 0.39 -12.85 -0.56
C GLU A 130 0.33 -12.96 0.97
N VAL A 131 0.05 -11.87 1.67
CA VAL A 131 -0.08 -11.90 3.14
C VAL A 131 -1.34 -12.65 3.58
N LEU A 132 -2.43 -12.59 2.81
CA LEU A 132 -3.65 -13.36 3.08
C LEU A 132 -3.47 -14.85 2.78
N ARG A 133 -2.69 -15.18 1.74
CA ARG A 133 -2.31 -16.57 1.45
C ARG A 133 -1.52 -17.17 2.61
N GLN A 134 -0.52 -16.47 3.13
CA GLN A 134 0.26 -16.90 4.30
C GLN A 134 -0.64 -17.09 5.54
N TYR A 135 -1.57 -16.18 5.80
CA TYR A 135 -2.54 -16.36 6.88
C TYR A 135 -3.35 -17.64 6.70
N LYS A 136 -3.87 -17.88 5.50
CA LYS A 136 -4.65 -19.09 5.20
C LYS A 136 -3.81 -20.37 5.32
N GLU A 137 -2.55 -20.34 4.93
CA GLU A 137 -1.62 -21.47 5.12
C GLU A 137 -1.39 -21.78 6.60
N LEU A 138 -1.30 -20.75 7.46
CA LEU A 138 -1.09 -20.92 8.90
C LEU A 138 -2.35 -21.39 9.65
N PHE A 139 -3.53 -20.87 9.29
CA PHE A 139 -4.76 -21.07 10.07
C PHE A 139 -5.82 -21.92 9.36
N GLY A 140 -5.56 -22.38 8.13
CA GLY A 140 -6.50 -23.15 7.30
C GLY A 140 -7.67 -22.34 6.72
N ARG A 141 -7.80 -21.06 7.08
CA ARG A 141 -8.90 -20.17 6.69
C ARG A 141 -8.43 -18.72 6.56
N TYR A 142 -9.22 -17.89 5.90
CA TYR A 142 -8.99 -16.44 5.88
C TYR A 142 -9.36 -15.79 7.24
N PRO A 143 -8.80 -14.61 7.55
CA PRO A 143 -9.16 -13.92 8.79
C PRO A 143 -10.64 -13.54 8.75
N PRO A 144 -11.40 -13.75 9.84
CA PRO A 144 -12.82 -13.43 9.87
C PRO A 144 -13.05 -11.92 9.75
N LYS A 145 -12.17 -11.13 10.39
CA LYS A 145 -12.15 -9.66 10.32
C LYS A 145 -10.75 -9.19 10.00
N LEU A 146 -10.63 -8.27 9.04
CA LEU A 146 -9.34 -7.70 8.60
C LEU A 146 -9.39 -6.19 8.63
N LEU A 147 -8.36 -5.56 9.20
CA LEU A 147 -8.23 -4.11 9.20
C LEU A 147 -7.10 -3.69 8.30
N LEU A 148 -7.34 -2.63 7.55
CA LEU A 148 -6.41 -2.14 6.56
C LEU A 148 -6.32 -0.61 6.60
N ASP A 149 -5.12 -0.12 6.31
CA ASP A 149 -4.88 1.30 6.11
C ASP A 149 -5.65 1.83 4.91
N ALA A 150 -5.81 3.16 4.88
CA ALA A 150 -6.52 3.85 3.81
C ALA A 150 -5.95 3.60 2.41
N LEU A 151 -4.66 3.24 2.32
CA LEU A 151 -4.03 2.89 1.06
C LEU A 151 -4.73 1.71 0.36
N PHE A 152 -5.19 0.72 1.14
CA PHE A 152 -5.83 -0.49 0.62
C PHE A 152 -7.33 -0.31 0.35
N ASN A 153 -7.87 0.90 0.52
CA ASN A 153 -9.23 1.27 0.13
C ASN A 153 -9.32 1.48 -1.41
N ASP A 154 -8.91 0.46 -2.16
CA ASP A 154 -8.90 0.45 -3.62
C ASP A 154 -9.75 -0.71 -4.15
N GLY A 155 -10.27 -0.53 -5.37
CA GLY A 155 -11.19 -1.51 -5.96
C GLY A 155 -10.62 -2.93 -6.09
N ARG A 156 -9.31 -3.09 -6.32
CA ARG A 156 -8.70 -4.42 -6.48
C ARG A 156 -8.63 -5.14 -5.14
N SER A 157 -8.18 -4.45 -4.09
CA SER A 157 -8.13 -5.01 -2.74
C SER A 157 -9.52 -5.32 -2.21
N LEU A 158 -10.45 -4.37 -2.28
CA LEU A 158 -11.82 -4.57 -1.77
C LEU A 158 -12.55 -5.71 -2.48
N LYS A 159 -12.43 -5.79 -3.82
CA LYS A 159 -13.01 -6.89 -4.60
C LYS A 159 -12.43 -8.24 -4.21
N LEU A 160 -11.12 -8.31 -3.94
CA LEU A 160 -10.48 -9.54 -3.46
C LEU A 160 -11.05 -9.95 -2.09
N LEU A 161 -11.12 -9.00 -1.15
CA LEU A 161 -11.57 -9.26 0.22
C LEU A 161 -13.02 -9.75 0.27
N GLU A 162 -13.92 -9.08 -0.46
CA GLU A 162 -15.32 -9.51 -0.56
C GLU A 162 -15.45 -10.90 -1.20
N ARG A 163 -14.70 -11.18 -2.28
CA ARG A 163 -14.71 -12.50 -2.93
C ARG A 163 -14.27 -13.64 -2.00
N GLN A 164 -13.39 -13.35 -1.05
CA GLN A 164 -12.93 -14.33 -0.06
C GLN A 164 -13.81 -14.37 1.20
N GLY A 165 -14.90 -13.59 1.25
CA GLY A 165 -15.78 -13.51 2.41
C GLY A 165 -15.12 -12.92 3.66
N ILE A 166 -14.10 -12.07 3.49
CA ILE A 166 -13.37 -11.45 4.58
C ILE A 166 -14.12 -10.19 5.03
N ASP A 167 -14.45 -10.09 6.32
CA ASP A 167 -15.03 -8.87 6.88
C ASP A 167 -13.97 -7.77 7.02
N ALA A 168 -13.73 -7.04 5.93
CA ALA A 168 -12.71 -6.00 5.91
C ALA A 168 -13.23 -4.66 6.45
N LEU A 169 -12.36 -3.89 7.11
CA LEU A 169 -12.53 -2.47 7.34
C LEU A 169 -11.29 -1.74 6.86
N CYS A 170 -11.48 -0.80 5.94
CA CYS A 170 -10.43 0.07 5.45
C CYS A 170 -10.71 1.49 5.92
N SER A 171 -9.70 2.17 6.46
CA SER A 171 -9.85 3.60 6.77
C SER A 171 -10.23 4.39 5.51
N PRO A 172 -11.12 5.41 5.58
CA PRO A 172 -11.55 6.18 4.42
C PRO A 172 -10.48 7.15 3.91
N GLY A 173 -9.33 7.22 4.59
CA GLY A 173 -8.24 8.17 4.30
C GLY A 173 -8.51 9.53 4.90
N ASP A 174 -7.72 10.52 4.47
CA ASP A 174 -7.93 11.91 4.88
C ASP A 174 -9.35 12.34 4.49
N PRO A 175 -10.10 12.97 5.41
CA PRO A 175 -11.40 13.51 5.09
C PRO A 175 -11.25 14.46 3.91
N SER A 176 -12.09 14.25 2.90
CA SER A 176 -12.13 15.17 1.77
C SER A 176 -12.67 16.51 2.25
N PRO A 177 -12.21 17.63 1.66
CA PRO A 177 -12.76 18.93 1.98
C PRO A 177 -14.28 18.88 1.80
N THR A 178 -15.00 19.56 2.68
CA THR A 178 -16.46 19.61 2.67
C THR A 178 -16.89 21.03 2.29
N SER A 179 -17.95 21.17 1.51
CA SER A 179 -18.57 22.48 1.27
C SER A 179 -19.25 22.99 2.54
N GLU A 180 -19.60 24.28 2.56
CA GLU A 180 -20.47 24.86 3.59
C GLU A 180 -21.76 24.05 3.76
N ASP A 181 -22.26 23.48 2.67
CA ASP A 181 -23.47 22.65 2.63
C ASP A 181 -23.29 21.21 3.16
N GLY A 182 -22.13 20.87 3.71
CA GLY A 182 -21.86 19.52 4.23
C GLY A 182 -21.55 18.45 3.17
N LEU A 183 -21.38 18.82 1.91
CA LEU A 183 -21.13 17.88 0.80
C LEU A 183 -19.64 17.71 0.49
N PRO A 184 -19.17 16.49 0.14
CA PRO A 184 -17.76 16.24 -0.15
C PRO A 184 -17.32 16.97 -1.42
N LEU A 185 -16.10 17.51 -1.39
CA LEU A 185 -15.46 18.23 -2.49
C LEU A 185 -14.22 17.50 -3.01
N TYR A 186 -13.97 17.68 -4.31
CA TYR A 186 -12.75 17.30 -4.99
C TYR A 186 -12.40 18.36 -6.03
N ASN A 187 -11.19 18.92 -5.95
CA ASN A 187 -10.75 20.04 -6.77
C ASN A 187 -11.78 21.19 -6.80
N GLU A 188 -12.24 21.62 -5.62
CA GLU A 188 -13.19 22.75 -5.42
C GLU A 188 -14.58 22.53 -6.04
N GLN A 189 -14.88 21.32 -6.53
CA GLN A 189 -16.20 20.93 -7.03
C GLN A 189 -16.78 19.83 -6.16
N TYR A 190 -18.11 19.64 -6.19
CA TYR A 190 -18.72 18.47 -5.56
C TYR A 190 -18.06 17.19 -6.06
N ASP A 191 -17.63 16.35 -5.12
CA ASP A 191 -17.09 15.03 -5.39
C ASP A 191 -18.22 14.11 -5.88
N LYS A 192 -17.87 13.05 -6.59
CA LYS A 192 -18.82 12.01 -6.96
C LYS A 192 -19.58 11.43 -5.75
N ARG A 193 -18.94 11.36 -4.58
CA ARG A 193 -19.55 10.89 -3.32
C ARG A 193 -20.73 11.76 -2.85
N ALA A 194 -20.90 12.96 -3.39
CA ALA A 194 -22.08 13.79 -3.17
C ALA A 194 -23.31 13.35 -4.00
N PHE A 195 -23.13 12.40 -4.93
CA PHE A 195 -24.18 11.91 -5.83
C PHE A 195 -24.56 10.49 -5.41
N GLN A 196 -25.86 10.25 -5.23
CA GLN A 196 -26.37 8.94 -4.84
C GLN A 196 -26.62 8.09 -6.08
N TYR A 197 -26.10 6.86 -6.10
CA TYR A 197 -26.41 5.90 -7.15
C TYR A 197 -27.68 5.11 -6.80
N GLU A 198 -28.65 5.10 -7.71
CA GLU A 198 -29.89 4.34 -7.57
C GLU A 198 -29.80 3.07 -8.40
N LEU A 199 -29.49 1.95 -7.75
CA LEU A 199 -29.23 0.68 -8.43
C LEU A 199 -30.43 0.20 -9.27
N LEU A 200 -31.66 0.35 -8.77
CA LEU A 200 -32.88 -0.13 -9.44
C LEU A 200 -33.16 0.59 -10.76
N PHE A 201 -32.81 1.88 -10.84
CA PHE A 201 -33.09 2.72 -12.02
C PHE A 201 -31.86 2.94 -12.89
N ASP A 202 -30.71 2.42 -12.48
CA ASP A 202 -29.44 2.59 -13.18
C ASP A 202 -29.14 4.08 -13.48
N GLN A 203 -29.21 4.91 -12.44
CA GLN A 203 -29.03 6.35 -12.53
C GLN A 203 -28.37 6.92 -11.29
N TYR A 204 -27.90 8.17 -11.39
CA TYR A 204 -27.48 8.94 -10.22
C TYR A 204 -28.48 10.05 -9.90
N ARG A 205 -28.64 10.39 -8.62
CA ARG A 205 -29.25 11.64 -8.17
C ARG A 205 -28.18 12.60 -7.67
N CYS A 206 -28.29 13.85 -8.08
CA CYS A 206 -27.47 14.92 -7.51
C CYS A 206 -28.07 15.45 -6.20
N PRO A 207 -27.33 16.30 -5.45
CA PRO A 207 -27.85 16.94 -4.23
C PRO A 207 -29.13 17.77 -4.40
N GLU A 208 -29.42 18.22 -5.63
CA GLU A 208 -30.65 18.93 -6.00
C GLU A 208 -31.74 17.97 -6.54
N ASN A 209 -31.62 16.67 -6.24
CA ASN A 209 -32.52 15.59 -6.69
C ASN A 209 -32.70 15.41 -8.21
N ARG A 210 -31.90 16.12 -9.02
CA ARG A 210 -31.92 15.95 -10.49
C ARG A 210 -31.25 14.64 -10.90
N VAL A 211 -31.81 14.03 -11.94
CA VAL A 211 -31.38 12.71 -12.44
C VAL A 211 -30.21 12.84 -13.42
N LEU A 212 -29.23 11.96 -13.26
CA LEU A 212 -28.15 11.73 -14.21
C LEU A 212 -28.33 10.34 -14.79
N ARG A 213 -28.71 10.27 -16.08
CA ARG A 213 -28.93 9.00 -16.79
C ARG A 213 -27.66 8.47 -17.41
N PHE A 214 -27.60 7.14 -17.54
CA PHE A 214 -26.59 6.48 -18.35
C PHE A 214 -26.58 7.04 -19.79
N ARG A 215 -25.39 7.24 -20.33
CA ARG A 215 -25.21 7.74 -21.70
C ARG A 215 -24.37 6.80 -22.55
N GLN A 216 -23.19 6.45 -22.06
CA GLN A 216 -22.27 5.60 -22.82
C GLN A 216 -21.25 4.93 -21.90
N ASN A 217 -20.65 3.87 -22.42
CA ASN A 217 -19.44 3.30 -21.86
C ASN A 217 -18.22 4.05 -22.35
N GLY A 218 -17.12 3.93 -21.62
CA GLY A 218 -15.82 4.41 -22.04
C GLY A 218 -14.71 3.68 -21.31
N THR A 219 -13.50 3.96 -21.74
CA THR A 219 -12.29 3.43 -21.11
C THR A 219 -11.38 4.60 -20.77
N ASP A 220 -10.86 4.60 -19.55
CA ASP A 220 -9.89 5.59 -19.08
C ASP A 220 -8.71 4.86 -18.44
N HIS A 221 -7.51 5.05 -18.98
CA HIS A 221 -6.30 4.35 -18.53
C HIS A 221 -6.47 2.82 -18.38
N GLY A 222 -7.18 2.19 -19.32
CA GLY A 222 -7.46 0.74 -19.31
C GLY A 222 -8.57 0.31 -18.34
N GLN A 223 -9.20 1.22 -17.61
CA GLN A 223 -10.35 0.94 -16.75
C GLN A 223 -11.65 1.31 -17.45
N HIS A 224 -12.56 0.35 -17.54
CA HIS A 224 -13.90 0.59 -18.08
C HIS A 224 -14.74 1.40 -17.09
N TYR A 225 -15.52 2.32 -17.64
CA TYR A 225 -16.49 3.10 -16.89
C TYR A 225 -17.78 3.32 -17.66
N ARG A 226 -18.85 3.52 -16.91
CA ARG A 226 -20.17 3.95 -17.40
C ARG A 226 -20.32 5.44 -17.13
N ARG A 227 -20.68 6.22 -18.15
CA ARG A 227 -20.84 7.67 -18.06
C ARG A 227 -22.31 8.02 -17.83
N TYR A 228 -22.55 8.86 -16.83
CA TYR A 228 -23.87 9.41 -16.49
C TYR A 228 -23.85 10.92 -16.66
N ILE A 229 -24.88 11.48 -17.27
CA ILE A 229 -24.97 12.92 -17.53
C ILE A 229 -26.31 13.43 -17.00
N CYS A 230 -26.26 14.56 -16.28
CA CYS A 230 -27.44 15.24 -15.77
C CYS A 230 -28.37 15.65 -16.92
N GLU A 231 -29.67 15.45 -16.76
CA GLU A 231 -30.67 15.83 -17.77
C GLU A 231 -30.65 17.34 -18.03
N SER A 232 -30.70 18.15 -16.96
CA SER A 232 -30.52 19.60 -17.03
C SER A 232 -29.84 20.16 -15.78
N CYS A 233 -28.81 20.98 -15.99
CA CYS A 233 -28.20 21.82 -14.95
C CYS A 233 -28.60 23.30 -15.07
N GLU A 234 -29.61 23.62 -15.89
CA GLU A 234 -30.12 24.98 -16.07
C GLU A 234 -30.85 25.47 -14.81
N GLY A 235 -30.66 26.75 -14.46
CA GLY A 235 -31.23 27.35 -13.25
C GLY A 235 -30.82 26.67 -11.93
N CYS A 236 -29.78 25.83 -11.92
CA CYS A 236 -29.37 25.13 -10.71
C CYS A 236 -28.62 26.09 -9.76
N PRO A 237 -29.09 26.31 -8.52
CA PRO A 237 -28.47 27.26 -7.59
C PRO A 237 -27.04 26.84 -7.21
N ARG A 238 -26.76 25.54 -7.24
CA ARG A 238 -25.45 24.97 -6.92
C ARG A 238 -24.53 24.76 -8.13
N ARG A 239 -24.91 25.26 -9.32
CA ARG A 239 -24.16 24.99 -10.56
C ARG A 239 -22.68 25.39 -10.45
N SER A 240 -22.40 26.58 -9.91
CA SER A 240 -21.05 27.13 -9.78
C SER A 240 -20.09 26.22 -8.99
N ARG A 241 -20.59 25.53 -7.97
CA ARG A 241 -19.84 24.56 -7.14
C ARG A 241 -19.89 23.12 -7.70
N CYS A 242 -20.83 22.84 -8.60
CA CYS A 242 -21.04 21.50 -9.14
C CYS A 242 -20.29 21.26 -10.45
N THR A 243 -20.23 22.23 -11.36
CA THR A 243 -19.55 22.11 -12.65
C THR A 243 -19.05 23.46 -13.14
N THR A 244 -17.82 23.51 -13.66
CA THR A 244 -17.25 24.72 -14.27
C THR A 244 -17.47 24.79 -15.79
N GLY A 245 -18.03 23.74 -16.39
CA GLY A 245 -18.28 23.67 -17.82
C GLY A 245 -19.61 24.28 -18.24
N THR A 246 -19.72 24.60 -19.53
CA THR A 246 -21.00 24.89 -20.20
C THR A 246 -21.90 23.65 -20.23
N MET A 247 -21.31 22.46 -20.21
CA MET A 247 -22.01 21.18 -20.23
C MET A 247 -22.60 20.79 -18.86
N ASN A 248 -23.63 19.95 -18.91
CA ASN A 248 -24.24 19.34 -17.74
C ASN A 248 -23.23 18.48 -16.96
N ARG A 249 -23.46 18.36 -15.64
CA ARG A 249 -22.63 17.56 -14.74
C ARG A 249 -22.55 16.12 -15.25
N THR A 250 -21.32 15.58 -15.29
CA THR A 250 -21.03 14.22 -15.74
C THR A 250 -20.35 13.43 -14.64
N ILE A 251 -20.79 12.19 -14.41
CA ILE A 251 -20.20 11.24 -13.46
C ILE A 251 -19.72 10.00 -14.20
N ARG A 252 -18.54 9.49 -13.85
CA ARG A 252 -18.02 8.20 -14.32
C ARG A 252 -18.17 7.17 -13.20
N ARG A 253 -18.83 6.05 -13.49
CA ARG A 253 -18.93 4.87 -12.61
C ARG A 253 -18.05 3.75 -13.15
N TYR A 254 -16.98 3.44 -12.43
CA TYR A 254 -16.08 2.32 -12.62
C TYR A 254 -16.59 1.07 -11.90
N GLU A 255 -16.04 -0.08 -12.27
CA GLU A 255 -16.33 -1.37 -11.65
C GLU A 255 -15.98 -1.39 -10.14
N ALA A 256 -15.01 -0.57 -9.72
CA ALA A 256 -14.53 -0.48 -8.35
C ALA A 256 -15.47 0.28 -7.39
N ASP A 257 -16.32 1.18 -7.90
CA ASP A 257 -17.10 2.07 -7.04
C ASP A 257 -18.08 1.38 -6.11
N PRO A 258 -18.83 0.33 -6.52
CA PRO A 258 -19.74 -0.36 -5.60
C PRO A 258 -19.04 -0.90 -4.35
N TYR A 259 -17.79 -1.36 -4.50
CA TYR A 259 -16.99 -1.86 -3.39
C TYR A 259 -16.59 -0.74 -2.42
N GLN A 260 -16.20 0.42 -2.96
CA GLN A 260 -15.83 1.60 -2.17
C GLN A 260 -17.06 2.25 -1.50
N GLU A 261 -18.21 2.26 -2.17
CA GLU A 261 -19.49 2.73 -1.64
C GLU A 261 -19.91 1.89 -0.42
N ARG A 262 -19.91 0.56 -0.55
CA ARG A 262 -20.18 -0.36 0.58
C ARG A 262 -19.18 -0.20 1.72
N MET A 263 -17.89 -0.07 1.42
CA MET A 263 -16.87 0.17 2.45
C MET A 263 -17.13 1.49 3.19
N ALA A 264 -17.46 2.56 2.46
CA ALA A 264 -17.78 3.86 3.05
C ALA A 264 -19.02 3.80 3.95
N GLU A 265 -20.07 3.10 3.52
CA GLU A 265 -21.27 2.87 4.34
C GLU A 265 -20.95 2.07 5.60
N LYS A 266 -20.14 1.01 5.48
CA LYS A 266 -19.72 0.19 6.61
C LYS A 266 -18.94 1.01 7.64
N VAL A 267 -17.98 1.81 7.19
CA VAL A 267 -17.14 2.67 8.06
C VAL A 267 -17.93 3.81 8.71
N ARG A 268 -19.09 4.21 8.16
CA ARG A 268 -19.94 5.22 8.82
C ARG A 268 -20.58 4.72 10.12
N ARG A 269 -20.65 3.39 10.33
CA ARG A 269 -21.24 2.81 11.54
C ARG A 269 -20.37 3.13 12.77
N PRO A 270 -20.95 3.63 13.88
CA PRO A 270 -20.18 3.97 15.08
C PRO A 270 -19.32 2.81 15.62
N GLU A 271 -19.83 1.57 15.62
CA GLU A 271 -19.06 0.41 16.09
C GLU A 271 -17.79 0.14 15.26
N GLU A 272 -17.85 0.39 13.94
CA GLU A 272 -16.73 0.14 13.03
C GLU A 272 -15.69 1.24 13.12
N GLN A 273 -16.11 2.48 13.38
CA GLN A 273 -15.19 3.59 13.64
C GLN A 273 -14.40 3.36 14.92
N GLU A 274 -15.06 2.88 15.98
CA GLU A 274 -14.38 2.54 17.24
C GLU A 274 -13.40 1.38 17.04
N THR A 275 -13.79 0.37 16.27
CA THR A 275 -12.91 -0.75 15.90
C THR A 275 -11.65 -0.28 15.16
N LEU A 276 -11.80 0.61 14.17
CA LEU A 276 -10.67 1.19 13.44
C LEU A 276 -9.75 2.02 14.36
N LYS A 277 -10.31 2.80 15.29
CA LYS A 277 -9.54 3.59 16.26
C LYS A 277 -8.70 2.71 17.19
N LYS A 278 -9.30 1.65 17.76
CA LYS A 278 -8.61 0.76 18.71
C LYS A 278 -7.47 -0.01 18.05
N ARG A 279 -7.69 -0.50 16.83
CA ARG A 279 -6.80 -1.49 16.20
C ARG A 279 -5.84 -0.91 15.16
N GLY A 280 -6.02 0.34 14.72
CA GLY A 280 -5.03 1.04 13.88
C GLY A 280 -3.64 1.12 14.52
N GLN A 281 -3.56 1.03 15.85
CA GLN A 281 -2.29 0.99 16.58
C GLN A 281 -1.50 -0.31 16.37
N LEU A 282 -2.14 -1.43 16.05
CA LEU A 282 -1.47 -2.74 16.01
C LEU A 282 -0.41 -2.83 14.91
N VAL A 283 -0.71 -2.34 13.72
CA VAL A 283 0.22 -2.36 12.58
C VAL A 283 1.42 -1.45 12.84
N GLU A 284 1.18 -0.25 13.39
CA GLU A 284 2.23 0.68 13.76
C GLU A 284 3.14 0.10 14.85
N LEU A 285 2.55 -0.58 15.85
CA LEU A 285 3.32 -1.29 16.88
C LEU A 285 4.15 -2.45 16.30
N GLY A 286 3.60 -3.21 15.34
CA GLY A 286 4.32 -4.27 14.64
C GLY A 286 5.52 -3.74 13.86
N PHE A 287 5.35 -2.64 13.10
CA PHE A 287 6.46 -2.00 12.41
C PHE A 287 7.45 -1.34 13.38
N ALA A 288 6.98 -0.78 14.49
CA ALA A 288 7.85 -0.21 15.52
C ALA A 288 8.74 -1.28 16.16
N GLU A 289 8.23 -2.50 16.37
CA GLU A 289 9.02 -3.63 16.87
C GLU A 289 10.23 -3.91 15.96
N ILE A 290 9.99 -4.00 14.65
CA ILE A 290 11.03 -4.23 13.64
C ILE A 290 12.02 -3.05 13.58
N LYS A 291 11.51 -1.82 13.49
CA LYS A 291 12.34 -0.62 13.24
C LYS A 291 13.12 -0.15 14.46
N GLN A 292 12.49 -0.15 15.63
CA GLN A 292 13.06 0.41 16.86
C GLN A 292 13.84 -0.65 17.61
N LYS A 293 13.20 -1.78 17.93
CA LYS A 293 13.84 -2.84 18.73
C LYS A 293 14.73 -3.74 17.89
N GLY A 294 14.29 -4.08 16.68
CA GLY A 294 15.10 -4.78 15.69
C GLY A 294 16.16 -3.90 15.01
N GLN A 295 16.14 -2.58 15.25
CA GLN A 295 17.06 -1.60 14.66
C GLN A 295 17.14 -1.65 13.11
N MET A 296 16.12 -2.23 12.47
CA MET A 296 16.03 -2.36 11.03
C MET A 296 15.42 -1.09 10.44
N ARG A 297 16.23 -0.02 10.40
CA ARG A 297 15.90 1.25 9.73
C ARG A 297 16.14 1.21 8.23
N ARG A 298 16.90 0.23 7.75
CA ARG A 298 17.26 0.04 6.35
C ARG A 298 17.46 -1.43 6.01
N LEU A 299 17.03 -1.83 4.83
CA LEU A 299 17.44 -3.01 4.11
C LEU A 299 18.88 -2.84 3.63
N ARG A 300 19.69 -3.86 3.82
CA ARG A 300 21.12 -3.87 3.50
C ARG A 300 21.41 -4.75 2.29
N ARG A 301 20.47 -5.59 1.88
CA ARG A 301 20.58 -6.42 0.69
C ARG A 301 20.03 -5.71 -0.55
N CYS A 302 20.49 -6.17 -1.71
CA CYS A 302 20.01 -5.76 -3.03
C CYS A 302 19.40 -6.96 -3.75
N GLY A 303 18.41 -6.71 -4.60
CA GLY A 303 17.66 -7.72 -5.32
C GLY A 303 16.51 -8.31 -4.50
N LYS A 304 15.38 -8.56 -5.18
CA LYS A 304 14.09 -8.89 -4.55
C LYS A 304 14.17 -10.06 -3.58
N VAL A 305 14.86 -11.14 -3.97
CA VAL A 305 14.97 -12.36 -3.16
C VAL A 305 15.74 -12.10 -1.86
N LYS A 306 16.91 -11.47 -1.95
CA LYS A 306 17.76 -11.22 -0.78
C LYS A 306 17.11 -10.24 0.19
N VAL A 307 16.43 -9.23 -0.36
CA VAL A 307 15.64 -8.26 0.42
C VAL A 307 14.46 -8.93 1.12
N ALA A 308 13.72 -9.79 0.43
CA ALA A 308 12.62 -10.54 1.03
C ALA A 308 13.12 -11.46 2.17
N MET A 309 14.26 -12.13 2.00
CA MET A 309 14.88 -12.95 3.06
C MET A 309 15.30 -12.10 4.27
N GLU A 310 15.93 -10.94 4.04
CA GLU A 310 16.33 -10.03 5.12
C GLU A 310 15.11 -9.56 5.92
N PHE A 311 14.02 -9.18 5.24
CA PHE A 311 12.80 -8.73 5.89
C PHE A 311 12.06 -9.85 6.63
N ALA A 312 11.98 -11.04 6.03
CA ALA A 312 11.39 -12.22 6.67
C ALA A 312 12.12 -12.57 7.97
N LEU A 313 13.47 -12.55 7.97
CA LEU A 313 14.26 -12.80 9.16
C LEU A 313 13.97 -11.76 10.26
N ALA A 314 13.84 -10.49 9.89
CA ALA A 314 13.48 -9.45 10.86
C ALA A 314 12.08 -9.66 11.47
N CYS A 315 11.11 -10.13 10.68
CA CYS A 315 9.78 -10.49 11.18
C CYS A 315 9.85 -11.67 12.16
N VAL A 316 10.66 -12.69 11.86
CA VAL A 316 10.87 -13.84 12.76
C VAL A 316 11.48 -13.38 14.08
N VAL A 317 12.51 -12.53 14.05
CA VAL A 317 13.12 -11.98 15.26
C VAL A 317 12.11 -11.17 16.08
N ALA A 318 11.27 -10.35 15.43
CA ALA A 318 10.22 -9.60 16.11
C ALA A 318 9.22 -10.54 16.82
N ASN A 319 8.79 -11.61 16.15
CA ASN A 319 7.91 -12.61 16.74
C ASN A 319 8.56 -13.34 17.93
N ILE A 320 9.83 -13.73 17.83
CA ILE A 320 10.56 -14.38 18.94
C ILE A 320 10.65 -13.45 20.15
N ARG A 321 11.03 -12.18 19.94
CA ARG A 321 11.09 -11.19 21.04
C ARG A 321 9.72 -11.02 21.72
N ARG A 322 8.66 -10.97 20.92
CA ARG A 322 7.29 -10.87 21.41
C ARG A 322 6.89 -12.10 22.22
N ALA A 323 7.14 -13.30 21.70
CA ALA A 323 6.86 -14.56 22.38
C ALA A 323 7.63 -14.68 23.71
N LEU A 324 8.93 -14.37 23.72
CA LEU A 324 9.74 -14.35 24.94
C LEU A 324 9.20 -13.36 25.98
N ALA A 325 8.80 -12.16 25.56
CA ALA A 325 8.21 -11.18 26.46
C ALA A 325 6.90 -11.67 27.08
N PHE A 326 6.08 -12.43 26.34
CA PHE A 326 4.88 -13.08 26.89
C PHE A 326 5.27 -14.17 27.91
N LEU A 327 6.18 -15.08 27.53
CA LEU A 327 6.61 -16.18 28.39
C LEU A 327 7.22 -15.70 29.71
N LEU A 328 8.09 -14.69 29.68
CA LEU A 328 8.72 -14.13 30.88
C LEU A 328 7.74 -13.42 31.81
N ARG A 329 6.64 -12.87 31.28
CA ARG A 329 5.57 -12.24 32.08
C ARG A 329 4.63 -13.25 32.72
N SER A 330 4.50 -14.44 32.12
CA SER A 330 3.64 -15.51 32.64
C SER A 330 4.31 -16.39 33.70
N VAL A 331 5.59 -16.18 34.02
CA VAL A 331 6.27 -16.92 35.10
C VAL A 331 5.80 -16.33 36.45
N PRO A 332 5.10 -17.09 37.31
CA PRO A 332 4.75 -16.62 38.65
C PRO A 332 6.02 -16.36 39.46
N SER A 333 6.00 -15.31 40.29
CA SER A 333 7.12 -14.84 41.12
C SER A 333 7.59 -15.82 42.21
N SER A 334 7.14 -17.07 42.21
CA SER A 334 7.45 -18.09 43.22
C SER A 334 8.79 -18.81 42.95
N GLY A 335 9.84 -18.04 42.71
CA GLY A 335 11.18 -18.54 42.49
C GLY A 335 12.02 -17.52 41.73
N GLN A 336 12.59 -16.55 42.44
CA GLN A 336 13.62 -15.68 41.88
C GLN A 336 14.69 -16.55 41.20
N PRO A 337 15.06 -16.32 39.93
CA PRO A 337 16.24 -16.95 39.37
C PRO A 337 17.46 -16.45 40.17
N SER A 338 18.05 -17.36 40.94
CA SER A 338 19.29 -17.13 41.65
C SER A 338 20.42 -16.92 40.63
N GLY A 339 20.87 -15.67 40.51
CA GLY A 339 22.16 -15.32 39.91
C GLY A 339 22.11 -14.91 38.44
N ALA A 340 22.21 -13.59 38.18
CA ALA A 340 22.74 -13.10 36.92
C ALA A 340 24.28 -13.15 37.01
N VAL A 341 24.91 -14.01 36.21
CA VAL A 341 26.37 -14.06 36.13
C VAL A 341 26.82 -13.15 34.99
N ALA A 342 27.39 -11.99 35.33
CA ALA A 342 28.15 -11.19 34.40
C ALA A 342 29.55 -11.80 34.23
N ARG A 343 29.90 -12.24 33.02
CA ARG A 343 31.32 -12.41 32.64
C ARG A 343 31.71 -11.21 31.78
N HIS A 344 32.73 -10.49 32.26
CA HIS A 344 33.45 -9.52 31.44
C HIS A 344 34.37 -10.29 30.48
N PRO A 345 34.59 -9.85 29.22
CA PRO A 345 35.62 -10.42 28.35
C PRO A 345 37.02 -10.36 28.96
#